data_AF-A0A923ZDZ9-F1
#
_entry.id   AF-A0A923ZDZ9-F1
#
_cell.length_a   1.000
_cell.length_b   1.000
_cell.length_c   1.000
_cell.angle_alpha   90.00
_cell.angle_beta   90.00
_cell.angle_gamma   90.00
#
_symmetry.space_group_name_H-M   'P 1'
#
loop_
_entity.id
_entity.type
_entity.pdbx_description
1 polymer ?
#
loop_
_entity_poly.entity_id
_entity_poly.type
_entity_poly.pdbx_seq_one_letter_code
_entity_poly.pdbx_strand_id
1 'polypeptide(L)'
;MSPSKKRDGPPRAQPVQHKGVTYSIRTQAEETWGSDPLPNLATICLVASATASEAELWRVKLYDIHYAPDMERDKQEIVVTGLSLNLWRTALKASDEKGRKFTIDLKSHAVTES
;
A
#
# COMPACT_ATOMS: atom_id res chain seq x y z
N MET A 1 24.49 26.39 3.83
CA MET A 1 23.40 25.84 3.01
C MET A 1 23.71 24.37 2.76
N SER A 2 23.06 23.45 3.46
CA SER A 2 23.26 22.01 3.24
C SER A 2 22.29 21.56 2.16
N PRO A 3 22.72 20.86 1.09
CA PRO A 3 21.80 20.32 0.11
C PRO A 3 21.01 19.20 0.77
N SER A 4 19.73 19.46 1.05
CA SER A 4 18.77 18.43 1.43
C SER A 4 18.55 17.57 0.18
N LYS A 5 19.33 16.50 0.04
CA LYS A 5 19.20 15.53 -1.04
C LYS A 5 17.96 14.69 -0.75
N LYS A 6 16.78 15.28 -0.92
CA LYS A 6 15.51 14.54 -0.97
C LYS A 6 15.70 13.44 -2.01
N ARG A 7 15.54 12.19 -1.59
CA ARG A 7 15.44 11.06 -2.51
C ARG A 7 14.16 11.28 -3.30
N ASP A 8 14.25 11.48 -4.61
CA ASP A 8 13.13 11.20 -5.50
C ASP A 8 12.91 9.68 -5.42
N GLY A 9 12.00 9.28 -4.52
CA GLY A 9 11.60 7.88 -4.40
C GLY A 9 11.04 7.36 -5.73
N PRO A 10 11.01 6.04 -5.94
CA PRO A 10 10.37 5.50 -7.13
C PRO A 10 8.91 5.95 -7.22
N PRO A 11 8.34 6.05 -8.43
CA PRO A 11 6.95 6.44 -8.59
C PRO A 11 6.05 5.51 -7.80
N ARG A 12 5.10 6.10 -7.04
CA ARG A 12 4.09 5.32 -6.32
C ARG A 12 3.15 4.65 -7.32
N ALA A 13 2.66 3.47 -6.96
CA ALA A 13 1.68 2.74 -7.73
C ALA A 13 0.44 3.62 -7.99
N GLN A 14 0.03 3.69 -9.25
CA GLN A 14 -1.19 4.40 -9.65
C GLN A 14 -2.43 3.60 -9.26
N PRO A 15 -3.55 4.26 -8.89
CA PRO A 15 -4.80 3.56 -8.66
C PRO A 15 -5.27 2.79 -9.88
N VAL A 16 -5.90 1.64 -9.64
CA VAL A 16 -6.52 0.81 -10.69
C VAL A 16 -8.02 0.91 -10.56
N GLN A 17 -8.72 1.17 -11.66
CA GLN A 17 -10.19 1.15 -11.69
C GLN A 17 -10.70 -0.12 -12.37
N HIS A 18 -11.69 -0.77 -11.75
CA HIS A 18 -12.37 -1.92 -12.33
C HIS A 18 -13.79 -2.05 -11.78
N LYS A 19 -14.78 -2.20 -12.66
CA LYS A 19 -16.21 -2.42 -12.30
C LYS A 19 -16.77 -1.41 -11.29
N GLY A 20 -16.43 -0.13 -11.46
CA GLY A 20 -16.90 0.93 -10.55
C GLY A 20 -16.22 0.95 -9.18
N VAL A 21 -15.11 0.22 -9.03
CA VAL A 21 -14.26 0.23 -7.84
C VAL A 21 -12.89 0.79 -8.21
N THR A 22 -12.40 1.71 -7.38
CA THR A 22 -11.04 2.24 -7.43
C THR A 22 -10.22 1.54 -6.36
N TYR A 23 -9.14 0.89 -6.78
CA TYR A 23 -8.17 0.23 -5.92
C TYR A 23 -6.93 1.10 -5.79
N SER A 24 -6.53 1.44 -4.57
CA SER A 24 -5.38 2.30 -4.30
C SER A 24 -4.54 1.77 -3.16
N ILE A 25 -3.24 2.07 -3.21
CA ILE A 25 -2.35 1.80 -2.08
C ILE A 25 -2.43 2.99 -1.12
N ARG A 26 -2.62 2.71 0.17
CA ARG A 26 -2.63 3.70 1.23
C ARG A 26 -1.66 3.28 2.33
N THR A 27 -0.89 4.25 2.81
CA THR A 27 -0.15 4.14 4.07
C THR A 27 -1.09 4.58 5.18
N GLN A 28 -1.41 3.67 6.08
CA GLN A 28 -2.18 4.00 7.27
C GLN A 28 -1.19 4.29 8.40
N ALA A 29 -1.25 5.52 8.91
CA ALA A 29 -0.59 5.86 10.18
C ALA A 29 -1.48 5.36 11.32
N GLU A 30 -0.84 4.68 12.27
CA GLU A 30 -1.15 4.35 13.67
C GLU A 30 -2.59 4.33 14.26
N GLU A 31 -3.62 4.97 13.71
CA GLU A 31 -4.86 5.25 14.46
C GLU A 31 -6.08 4.34 14.20
N THR A 32 -6.02 3.35 13.31
CA THR A 32 -7.29 2.70 12.87
C THR A 32 -7.24 1.19 12.62
N TRP A 33 -6.45 0.44 13.39
CA TRP A 33 -6.62 -1.03 13.50
C TRP A 33 -6.74 -1.48 14.97
N GLY A 34 -7.73 -0.95 15.68
CA GLY A 34 -8.26 -1.53 16.93
C GLY A 34 -7.29 -1.68 18.12
N SER A 35 -6.13 -1.02 18.13
CA SER A 35 -5.19 -1.05 19.25
C SER A 35 -4.36 0.23 19.29
N ASP A 36 -3.75 0.48 20.45
CA ASP A 36 -2.95 1.67 20.74
C ASP A 36 -1.91 1.96 19.62
N PRO A 37 -1.68 3.25 19.30
CA PRO A 37 -0.71 3.65 18.30
C PRO A 37 0.70 3.11 18.68
N LEU A 38 1.32 2.37 17.76
CA LEU A 38 2.69 1.90 17.88
C LEU A 38 3.62 2.92 17.20
N PRO A 39 4.41 3.74 17.95
CA PRO A 39 5.08 4.97 17.46
C PRO A 39 6.08 4.80 16.30
N ASN A 40 6.29 3.55 15.86
CA ASN A 40 7.25 3.15 14.84
C ASN A 40 6.65 2.13 13.87
N LEU A 41 5.33 2.12 13.69
CA LEU A 41 4.66 1.22 12.76
C LEU A 41 3.90 2.02 11.69
N ALA A 42 4.08 1.65 10.44
CA ALA A 42 3.16 2.03 9.37
C ALA A 42 2.65 0.78 8.66
N THR A 43 1.35 0.73 8.39
CA THR A 43 0.76 -0.38 7.63
C THR A 43 0.47 0.06 6.21
N ILE A 44 0.97 -0.71 5.24
CA ILE A 44 0.65 -0.54 3.83
C ILE A 44 -0.55 -1.41 3.51
N CYS A 45 -1.61 -0.77 3.03
CA CYS A 45 -2.88 -1.41 2.71
C CYS A 45 -3.25 -1.19 1.25
N LEU A 46 -3.95 -2.18 0.68
CA LEU A 46 -4.79 -1.98 -0.49
C LEU A 46 -6.18 -1.56 -0.03
N VAL A 47 -6.70 -0.46 -0.56
CA VAL A 47 -8.04 0.06 -0.27
C VAL A 47 -8.87 0.01 -1.55
N ALA A 48 -10.06 -0.57 -1.45
CA ALA A 48 -11.09 -0.55 -2.49
C ALA A 48 -12.16 0.47 -2.11
N SER A 49 -12.41 1.43 -3.00
CA SER A 49 -13.44 2.45 -2.82
C SER A 49 -14.40 2.49 -4.00
N ALA A 50 -15.66 2.80 -3.77
CA ALA A 50 -16.62 3.06 -4.83
C ALA A 50 -16.16 4.26 -5.66
N THR A 51 -16.01 4.09 -6.99
CA THR A 51 -15.46 5.15 -7.86
C THR A 51 -16.34 6.41 -7.87
N ALA A 52 -17.66 6.26 -7.71
CA ALA A 52 -18.60 7.38 -7.79
C ALA A 52 -18.61 8.27 -6.53
N SER A 53 -18.35 7.70 -5.36
CA SER A 53 -18.50 8.39 -4.06
C SER A 53 -17.21 8.42 -3.23
N GLU A 54 -16.16 7.73 -3.68
CA GLU A 54 -14.92 7.47 -2.95
C GLU A 54 -15.11 6.74 -1.61
N ALA A 55 -16.33 6.28 -1.31
CA ALA A 55 -16.64 5.53 -0.11
C ALA A 55 -15.86 4.21 -0.10
N GLU A 56 -15.13 3.96 1.00
CA GLU A 56 -14.42 2.71 1.18
C GLU A 56 -15.41 1.54 1.22
N LEU A 57 -15.11 0.51 0.43
CA LEU A 57 -15.85 -0.75 0.39
C LEU A 57 -15.17 -1.79 1.28
N TRP A 58 -13.84 -1.86 1.20
CA TRP A 58 -13.00 -2.73 2.02
C TRP A 58 -11.53 -2.33 1.90
N ARG A 59 -10.72 -2.84 2.81
CA ARG A 59 -9.25 -2.74 2.77
C ARG A 59 -8.61 -4.02 3.24
N VAL A 60 -7.37 -4.27 2.80
CA VAL A 60 -6.54 -5.37 3.28
C VAL A 60 -5.11 -4.92 3.50
N LYS A 61 -4.49 -5.46 4.55
CA LYS A 61 -3.07 -5.25 4.83
C LYS A 61 -2.22 -6.00 3.80
N LEU A 62 -1.21 -5.32 3.24
CA LEU A 62 -0.16 -5.95 2.44
C LEU A 62 1.05 -6.28 3.32
N TYR A 63 1.57 -5.29 4.03
CA TYR A 63 2.70 -5.47 4.95
C TYR A 63 2.80 -4.31 5.95
N ASP A 64 3.54 -4.56 7.02
CA ASP A 64 3.92 -3.56 8.00
C ASP A 64 5.35 -3.07 7.75
N ILE A 65 5.58 -1.78 8.00
CA ILE A 65 6.89 -1.14 8.04
C ILE A 65 7.17 -0.85 9.51
N HIS A 66 8.18 -1.51 10.07
CA HIS A 66 8.68 -1.23 11.40
C HIS A 66 9.87 -0.27 11.28
N TYR A 67 9.70 0.95 11.75
CA TYR A 67 10.74 1.97 11.75
C TYR A 67 11.71 1.75 12.91
N ALA A 68 13.00 1.72 12.61
CA ALA A 68 14.04 1.81 13.61
C ALA A 68 14.07 3.25 14.18
N PRO A 69 14.09 3.42 15.51
CA PRO A 69 13.99 4.73 16.16
C PRO A 69 15.25 5.59 15.98
N ASP A 70 16.38 4.98 15.63
CA ASP A 70 17.68 5.60 15.39
C ASP A 70 17.92 5.98 13.92
N MET A 71 16.92 5.78 13.05
CA MET A 71 17.00 6.08 11.62
C MET A 71 15.85 6.99 11.18
N GLU A 72 16.13 7.91 10.25
CA GLU A 72 15.11 8.78 9.66
C GLU A 72 14.07 7.94 8.88
N ARG A 73 12.78 8.31 8.98
CA ARG A 73 11.67 7.54 8.40
C ARG A 73 11.73 7.46 6.87
N ASP A 74 12.18 8.51 6.20
CA ASP A 74 12.30 8.59 4.73
C ASP A 74 13.35 7.61 4.17
N LYS A 75 14.38 7.28 4.95
CA LYS A 75 15.38 6.25 4.61
C LYS A 75 14.84 4.83 4.74
N GLN A 76 13.74 4.66 5.46
CA GLN A 76 13.14 3.37 5.77
C GLN A 76 11.82 3.12 5.03
N GLU A 77 11.33 4.13 4.30
CA GLU A 77 10.11 4.01 3.50
C GLU A 77 10.29 2.92 2.43
N ILE A 78 9.31 2.01 2.37
CA ILE A 78 9.19 1.00 1.32
C ILE A 78 7.92 1.29 0.53
N VAL A 79 8.11 1.72 -0.71
CA VAL A 79 7.05 2.17 -1.60
C VAL A 79 6.54 1.03 -2.48
N VAL A 80 5.22 0.86 -2.53
CA VAL A 80 4.56 0.07 -3.58
C VAL A 80 4.61 0.84 -4.89
N THR A 81 5.28 0.28 -5.88
CA THR A 81 5.58 0.92 -7.17
C THR A 81 4.67 0.41 -8.30
N GLY A 82 4.10 -0.79 -8.14
CA GLY A 82 3.21 -1.40 -9.12
C GLY A 82 1.88 -1.80 -8.52
N LEU A 83 0.80 -1.55 -9.25
CA LEU A 83 -0.54 -2.09 -8.99
C LEU A 83 -1.22 -2.35 -10.34
N SER A 84 -1.65 -3.58 -10.59
CA SER A 84 -2.33 -3.95 -11.83
C SER A 84 -3.29 -5.12 -11.62
N LEU A 85 -4.30 -5.26 -12.48
CA LEU A 85 -5.08 -6.51 -12.52
C LEU A 85 -4.22 -7.66 -13.07
N ASN A 86 -4.52 -8.88 -12.64
CA ASN A 86 -4.06 -10.07 -13.33
C ASN A 86 -4.77 -10.22 -14.69
N LEU A 87 -4.28 -11.14 -15.52
CA LEU A 87 -4.81 -11.39 -16.88
C LEU A 87 -6.33 -11.67 -16.89
N TRP A 88 -6.82 -12.34 -15.84
CA TRP A 88 -8.21 -12.77 -15.69
C TRP A 88 -9.09 -11.74 -14.99
N ARG A 89 -8.52 -10.61 -14.53
CA ARG A 89 -9.18 -9.56 -13.74
C ARG A 89 -9.91 -10.09 -12.49
N THR A 90 -9.41 -11.18 -11.92
CA THR A 90 -9.90 -11.80 -10.69
C THR A 90 -9.06 -11.43 -9.47
N ALA A 91 -7.85 -10.92 -9.69
CA ALA A 91 -6.93 -10.53 -8.65
C ALA A 91 -6.17 -9.25 -9.03
N LEU A 92 -5.68 -8.53 -8.03
CA LEU A 92 -4.69 -7.47 -8.18
C LEU A 92 -3.30 -8.03 -7.91
N LYS A 93 -2.32 -7.51 -8.62
CA LYS A 93 -0.89 -7.71 -8.38
C LYS A 93 -0.32 -6.38 -7.92
N ALA A 94 0.31 -6.38 -6.75
CA ALA A 94 1.08 -5.26 -6.25
C ALA A 94 2.56 -5.64 -6.19
N SER A 95 3.44 -4.68 -6.42
CA SER A 95 4.88 -4.86 -6.26
C SER A 95 5.51 -3.64 -5.61
N ASP A 96 6.51 -3.86 -4.77
CA ASP A 96 7.25 -2.77 -4.13
C ASP A 96 8.64 -2.55 -4.73
N GLU A 97 9.32 -1.50 -4.26
CA GLU A 97 10.67 -1.14 -4.72
C GLU A 97 11.76 -2.18 -4.35
N LYS A 98 11.46 -3.10 -3.42
CA LYS A 98 12.35 -4.21 -3.04
C LYS A 98 12.09 -5.48 -3.86
N GLY A 99 11.13 -5.44 -4.78
CA GLY A 99 10.77 -6.56 -5.65
C GLY A 99 9.82 -7.58 -5.01
N ARG A 100 9.30 -7.31 -3.79
CA ARG A 100 8.25 -8.13 -3.19
C ARG A 100 6.99 -8.04 -4.03
N LYS A 101 6.29 -9.16 -4.21
CA LYS A 101 5.06 -9.24 -5.00
C LYS A 101 3.93 -9.76 -4.15
N PHE A 102 2.78 -9.10 -4.28
CA PHE A 102 1.56 -9.46 -3.57
C PHE A 102 0.48 -9.74 -4.60
N THR A 103 -0.25 -10.83 -4.42
CA THR A 103 -1.48 -11.13 -5.16
C THR A 103 -2.66 -10.99 -4.21
N ILE A 104 -3.66 -10.20 -4.61
CA ILE A 104 -4.87 -9.94 -3.82
C ILE A 104 -6.08 -10.45 -4.60
N ASP A 105 -6.75 -11.46 -4.07
CA ASP A 105 -7.98 -12.00 -4.66
C ASP A 105 -9.15 -11.03 -4.48
N LEU A 106 -9.83 -10.64 -5.57
CA LEU A 106 -10.88 -9.61 -5.51
C LEU A 106 -12.19 -10.10 -4.89
N LYS A 107 -12.35 -11.41 -4.65
CA LYS A 107 -13.58 -12.00 -4.10
C LYS A 107 -13.46 -12.30 -2.61
N SER A 108 -12.35 -12.91 -2.22
CA SER A 108 -12.06 -13.32 -0.84
C SER A 108 -11.22 -12.29 -0.09
N HIS A 109 -10.59 -11.36 -0.81
CA HIS A 109 -9.64 -10.38 -0.28
C HIS A 109 -8.39 -11.03 0.37
N ALA A 110 -8.14 -12.31 0.08
CA ALA A 110 -6.94 -12.98 0.53
C ALA A 110 -5.70 -12.37 -0.15
N VAL A 111 -4.64 -12.19 0.64
CA VAL A 111 -3.35 -11.68 0.19
C VAL A 111 -2.32 -12.81 0.23
N THR A 112 -1.57 -12.97 -0.84
CA THR A 112 -0.45 -13.92 -0.93
C THR A 112 0.81 -13.19 -1.37
N GLU A 113 1.88 -13.34 -0.61
CA GLU A 113 3.22 -12.85 -0.95
C GLU A 113 4.01 -13.95 -1.68
N SER A 114 4.79 -13.56 -2.70
CA SER A 114 5.59 -14.47 -3.55
C SER A 114 6.96 -13.90 -3.91
#